data_AF-A0A925KLZ5-F1
#
_entry.id   AF-A0A925KLZ5-F1
#
_cell.length_a   1.000
_cell.length_b   1.000
_cell.length_c   1.000
_cell.angle_alpha   90.00
_cell.angle_beta   90.00
_cell.angle_gamma   90.00
#
_symmetry.space_group_name_H-M   'P 1'
#
loop_
_entity.id
_entity.type
_entity.pdbx_description
1 polymer ?
#
loop_
_entity_poly.entity_id
_entity_poly.type
_entity_poly.pdbx_seq_one_letter_code
_entity_poly.pdbx_strand_id
1 'polypeptide(L)'
;MRILLDECVDRRLAKDIVGYYVKTVPQMGWATIKNGELLSLAAAQFDVFITVDRNLSLQQNLSDLGIAVLVLRATSNRVRDLRPLIPKLLQALPNVQRGVATWVSA
;
A
#
# COMPACT_ATOMS: atom_id res chain seq x y z
N MET A 1 9.97 0.96 9.25
CA MET A 1 8.75 1.58 8.70
C MET A 1 7.57 0.64 8.92
N ARG A 2 6.39 1.21 9.20
CA ARG A 2 5.13 0.50 9.34
C ARG A 2 4.36 0.58 8.03
N ILE A 3 3.96 -0.57 7.49
CA ILE A 3 3.31 -0.69 6.19
C ILE A 3 1.91 -1.27 6.39
N LEU A 4 0.92 -0.62 5.79
CA LEU A 4 -0.43 -1.13 5.68
C LEU A 4 -0.66 -1.66 4.27
N LEU A 5 -1.09 -2.91 4.17
CA LEU A 5 -1.44 -3.58 2.92
C LEU A 5 -2.96 -3.55 2.74
N ASP A 6 -3.41 -3.00 1.62
CA ASP A 6 -4.81 -2.91 1.27
C ASP A 6 -5.46 -4.29 1.10
N GLU A 7 -6.77 -4.37 1.29
CA GLU A 7 -7.54 -5.61 1.15
C GLU A 7 -7.61 -6.12 -0.30
N CYS A 8 -7.47 -5.21 -1.26
CA CYS A 8 -7.38 -5.55 -2.67
C CYS A 8 -6.05 -6.24 -3.05
N VAL A 9 -5.05 -6.22 -2.17
CA VAL A 9 -3.77 -6.89 -2.36
C VAL A 9 -3.80 -8.25 -1.66
N ASP A 10 -3.39 -9.30 -2.36
CA ASP A 10 -3.35 -10.64 -1.75
C ASP A 10 -2.45 -10.63 -0.51
N ARG A 11 -3.04 -10.95 0.66
CA ARG A 11 -2.36 -10.99 1.96
C ARG A 11 -1.09 -11.83 1.99
N ARG A 12 -0.92 -12.78 1.06
CA ARG A 12 0.31 -13.58 0.93
C ARG A 12 1.52 -12.70 0.61
N LEU A 13 1.33 -11.57 -0.09
CA LEU A 13 2.40 -10.60 -0.35
C LEU A 13 3.01 -10.02 0.92
N ALA A 14 2.25 -9.93 2.02
CA ALA A 14 2.78 -9.43 3.29
C ALA A 14 3.97 -10.26 3.79
N LYS A 15 4.02 -11.57 3.45
CA LYS A 15 5.14 -12.46 3.82
C LYS A 15 6.39 -12.21 2.99
N ASP A 16 6.23 -11.65 1.79
CA ASP A 16 7.33 -11.37 0.87
C ASP A 16 7.98 -9.99 1.16
N ILE A 17 7.34 -9.13 1.94
CA ILE A 17 7.84 -7.81 2.37
C ILE A 17 8.62 -7.97 3.69
N VAL A 18 9.80 -8.56 3.61
CA VAL A 18 10.65 -8.88 4.77
C VAL A 18 11.39 -7.63 5.26
N GLY A 19 11.61 -7.51 6.57
CA GLY A 19 12.34 -6.39 7.20
C GLY A 19 11.48 -5.18 7.55
N TYR A 20 10.18 -5.25 7.32
CA TYR A 20 9.22 -4.19 7.65
C TYR A 20 8.10 -4.72 8.53
N TYR A 21 7.49 -3.83 9.32
CA TYR A 21 6.28 -4.17 10.06
C TYR A 21 5.08 -4.05 9.13
N VAL A 22 4.48 -5.17 8.73
CA VAL A 22 3.37 -5.20 7.78
C VAL A 22 2.09 -5.66 8.46
N LYS A 23 1.02 -4.88 8.29
CA LYS A 23 -0.36 -5.27 8.65
C LYS A 23 -1.25 -5.15 7.43
N THR A 24 -2.31 -5.94 7.37
CA THR A 24 -3.34 -5.80 6.33
C THR A 24 -4.55 -5.06 6.85
N VAL A 25 -5.30 -4.39 5.97
CA VAL A 25 -6.57 -3.73 6.31
C VAL A 25 -7.53 -4.67 7.06
N PRO A 26 -7.73 -5.95 6.63
CA PRO A 26 -8.52 -6.91 7.41
C PRO A 26 -7.95 -7.24 8.80
N GLN A 27 -6.62 -7.29 8.97
CA GLN A 27 -5.99 -7.55 10.28
C GLN A 27 -6.19 -6.38 11.26
N MET A 28 -6.36 -5.16 10.75
CA MET A 28 -6.69 -3.99 11.55
C MET A 28 -8.20 -3.88 11.84
N GLY A 29 -9.03 -4.75 11.26
CA GLY A 29 -10.49 -4.67 11.36
C GLY A 29 -11.09 -3.55 10.51
N TRP A 30 -10.39 -3.09 9.47
CA TRP A 30 -10.77 -1.90 8.68
C TRP A 30 -11.41 -2.21 7.32
N ALA A 31 -11.77 -3.47 7.05
CA ALA A 31 -12.29 -3.92 5.75
C ALA A 31 -13.61 -3.26 5.32
N THR A 32 -14.34 -2.62 6.23
CA THR A 32 -15.61 -1.93 5.94
C THR A 32 -15.48 -0.41 5.93
N ILE A 33 -14.27 0.13 6.12
CA ILE A 33 -14.01 1.56 6.21
C ILE A 33 -13.87 2.14 4.80
N LYS A 34 -14.49 3.30 4.55
CA LYS A 34 -14.41 3.98 3.25
C LYS A 34 -12.98 4.45 2.99
N ASN A 35 -12.55 4.42 1.73
CA ASN A 35 -11.19 4.75 1.29
C ASN A 35 -10.57 6.03 1.90
N GLY A 36 -11.34 7.12 2.03
CA GLY A 36 -10.82 8.36 2.61
C GLY A 36 -10.60 8.32 4.12
N GLU A 37 -11.49 7.68 4.84
CA GLU A 37 -11.31 7.44 6.27
C GLU A 37 -10.20 6.40 6.51
N LEU A 38 -10.11 5.38 5.65
CA LEU A 38 -9.06 4.37 5.69
C LEU A 38 -7.66 4.99 5.58
N LEU A 39 -7.44 5.89 4.62
CA LEU A 39 -6.17 6.57 4.47
C LEU A 39 -5.85 7.50 5.65
N SER A 40 -6.86 8.13 6.25
CA SER A 40 -6.68 8.96 7.45
C SER A 40 -6.24 8.13 8.65
N LEU A 41 -6.89 6.98 8.88
CA LEU A 41 -6.49 6.02 9.91
C LEU A 41 -5.11 5.42 9.64
N ALA A 42 -4.82 5.12 8.38
CA ALA A 42 -3.52 4.64 7.95
C ALA A 42 -2.44 5.68 8.27
N ALA A 43 -2.65 6.95 7.91
CA ALA A 43 -1.68 8.02 8.14
C ALA A 43 -1.36 8.27 9.63
N ALA A 44 -2.29 7.95 10.54
CA ALA A 44 -2.05 8.04 11.97
C ALA A 44 -1.12 6.94 12.51
N GLN A 45 -1.06 5.77 11.86
CA GLN A 45 -0.41 4.57 12.42
C GLN A 45 0.64 3.93 11.51
N PHE A 46 0.70 4.33 10.25
CA PHE A 46 1.54 3.71 9.22
C PHE A 46 2.30 4.77 8.42
N ASP A 47 3.47 4.40 7.95
CA ASP A 47 4.32 5.25 7.11
C ASP A 47 3.96 5.09 5.62
N VAL A 48 3.49 3.90 5.25
CA VAL A 48 3.24 3.50 3.86
C VAL A 48 1.93 2.73 3.75
N PHE A 49 1.12 3.07 2.75
CA PHE A 49 -0.03 2.30 2.31
C PHE A 49 0.25 1.68 0.94
N ILE A 50 0.09 0.35 0.82
CA ILE A 50 0.28 -0.37 -0.45
C ILE A 50 -1.07 -0.84 -0.98
N THR A 51 -1.39 -0.47 -2.21
CA THR A 51 -2.64 -0.85 -2.89
C THR A 51 -2.42 -1.22 -4.35
N VAL A 52 -3.41 -1.87 -4.96
CA VAL A 52 -3.56 -2.03 -6.42
C VAL A 52 -4.66 -1.12 -6.99
N ASP A 53 -5.42 -0.44 -6.13
CA ASP A 53 -6.48 0.48 -6.52
C ASP A 53 -5.89 1.82 -6.98
N ARG A 54 -6.04 2.10 -8.27
CA ARG A 54 -5.56 3.33 -8.90
C ARG A 54 -6.44 4.51 -8.52
N ASN A 55 -7.74 4.29 -8.31
CA ASN A 55 -8.69 5.35 -8.01
C ASN A 55 -8.42 5.93 -6.63
N LEU A 56 -8.08 5.08 -5.66
CA LEU A 56 -7.76 5.50 -4.29
C LEU A 56 -6.59 6.50 -4.26
N SER A 57 -5.57 6.29 -5.09
CA SER A 57 -4.44 7.22 -5.20
C SER A 57 -4.76 8.53 -5.96
N LEU A 58 -5.76 8.51 -6.84
CA LEU A 58 -6.11 9.65 -7.71
C LEU A 58 -7.23 10.53 -7.13
N GLN A 59 -8.09 9.98 -6.27
CA GLN A 59 -9.26 10.68 -5.72
C GLN A 59 -8.97 11.42 -4.41
N GLN A 60 -7.81 11.22 -3.80
CA GLN A 60 -7.46 11.74 -2.47
C GLN A 60 -6.35 12.78 -2.57
N ASN A 61 -6.48 13.90 -1.85
CA ASN A 61 -5.37 14.84 -1.65
C ASN A 61 -4.35 14.21 -0.71
N LEU A 62 -3.48 13.36 -1.27
CA LEU A 62 -2.42 12.71 -0.49
C LEU A 62 -1.49 13.74 0.15
N SER A 63 -1.29 14.91 -0.45
CA SER A 63 -0.47 15.99 0.10
C SER A 63 -0.88 16.42 1.51
N ASP A 64 -2.16 16.32 1.85
CA ASP A 64 -2.71 16.67 3.16
C ASP A 64 -2.59 15.50 4.17
N LEU A 65 -2.26 14.31 3.68
CA LEU A 65 -2.12 13.08 4.45
C LEU A 65 -0.63 12.76 4.66
N GLY A 66 -0.22 12.60 5.91
CA GLY A 66 1.17 12.29 6.28
C GLY A 66 1.67 10.88 5.93
N ILE A 67 1.11 10.23 4.91
CA ILE A 67 1.41 8.84 4.52
C ILE A 67 1.90 8.75 3.07
N ALA A 68 2.83 7.84 2.80
CA ALA A 68 3.22 7.52 1.43
C ALA A 68 2.29 6.44 0.85
N VAL A 69 1.91 6.57 -0.42
CA VAL A 69 1.08 5.56 -1.10
C VAL A 69 1.89 4.88 -2.19
N LEU A 70 1.92 3.54 -2.19
CA LEU A 70 2.56 2.73 -3.21
C LEU A 70 1.50 1.95 -3.98
N VAL A 71 1.40 2.22 -5.28
CA VAL A 71 0.42 1.59 -6.16
C VAL A 71 1.10 0.52 -7.01
N LEU A 72 0.76 -0.75 -6.76
CA LEU A 72 1.25 -1.89 -7.52
C LEU A 72 0.48 -2.00 -8.84
N ARG A 73 1.20 -1.91 -9.96
CA ARG A 73 0.64 -2.06 -11.30
C ARG A 73 1.09 -3.38 -11.90
N ALA A 74 0.24 -4.39 -11.76
CA ALA A 74 0.38 -5.69 -12.40
C ALA A 74 -0.72 -5.92 -13.45
N THR A 75 -0.56 -6.97 -14.26
CA THR A 75 -1.56 -7.42 -15.25
C THR A 75 -2.84 -7.94 -14.58
N SER A 76 -2.75 -8.43 -13.35
CA SER A 76 -3.91 -8.79 -12.52
C SER A 76 -3.59 -8.69 -11.03
N ASN A 77 -4.62 -8.72 -10.17
CA ASN A 77 -4.47 -8.71 -8.70
C ASN A 77 -4.06 -10.08 -8.13
N ARG A 78 -3.79 -11.08 -8.98
CA ARG A 78 -3.35 -12.40 -8.52
C ARG A 78 -1.94 -12.31 -7.96
N VAL A 79 -1.68 -13.02 -6.86
CA VAL A 79 -0.35 -13.08 -6.24
C VAL A 79 0.78 -13.38 -7.23
N ARG A 80 0.55 -14.25 -8.22
CA ARG A 80 1.56 -14.61 -9.24
C ARG A 80 2.02 -13.41 -10.10
N ASP A 81 1.14 -12.43 -10.30
CA ASP A 81 1.40 -11.26 -11.14
C ASP A 81 1.92 -10.08 -10.31
N LEU A 82 1.59 -10.05 -9.00
CA LEU A 82 2.08 -9.05 -8.06
C LEU A 82 3.45 -9.41 -7.46
N ARG A 83 3.74 -10.69 -7.25
CA ARG A 83 5.00 -11.15 -6.62
C ARG A 83 6.27 -10.72 -7.38
N PRO A 84 6.30 -10.70 -8.73
CA PRO A 84 7.43 -10.16 -9.48
C PRO A 84 7.73 -8.68 -9.20
N LEU A 85 6.77 -7.92 -8.64
CA LEU A 85 6.95 -6.52 -8.28
C LEU A 85 7.65 -6.35 -6.92
N ILE A 86 7.72 -7.39 -6.09
CA ILE A 86 8.28 -7.31 -4.74
C ILE A 86 9.72 -6.74 -4.73
N PRO A 87 10.65 -7.17 -5.59
CA PRO A 87 12.00 -6.59 -5.58
C PRO A 87 12.00 -5.08 -5.85
N LYS A 88 11.18 -4.61 -6.80
CA LYS A 88 11.04 -3.19 -7.11
C LYS A 88 10.36 -2.43 -5.97
N LEU A 89 9.32 -3.02 -5.37
CA LEU A 89 8.65 -2.48 -4.19
C LEU A 89 9.65 -2.27 -3.04
N LEU A 90 10.47 -3.27 -2.73
CA LEU A 90 11.48 -3.21 -1.67
C LEU A 90 12.55 -2.15 -1.94
N GLN A 91 12.92 -1.93 -3.20
CA GLN A 91 13.84 -0.84 -3.59
C GLN A 91 13.21 0.55 -3.47
N ALA A 92 11.89 0.65 -3.68
CA ALA A 92 11.16 1.91 -3.55
C ALA A 92 10.93 2.31 -2.09
N LEU A 93 10.70 1.34 -1.19
CA LEU A 93 10.35 1.59 0.22
C LEU A 93 11.27 2.58 0.96
N PRO A 94 12.62 2.51 0.85
CA PRO A 94 13.50 3.47 1.51
C PRO A 94 13.36 4.92 1.00
N ASN A 95 12.85 5.09 -0.22
CA ASN A 95 12.83 6.37 -0.94
C ASN A 95 11.42 6.97 -1.04
N VAL A 96 10.42 6.35 -0.42
CA VAL A 96 9.04 6.83 -0.49
C VAL A 96 8.88 8.18 0.20
N GLN A 97 8.13 9.07 -0.43
CA GLN A 97 7.80 10.39 0.11
C GLN A 97 6.38 10.39 0.64
N ARG A 98 6.20 10.91 1.86
CA ARG A 98 4.87 11.11 2.45
C ARG A 98 4.10 12.14 1.63
N GLY A 99 2.81 11.90 1.49
CA GLY A 99 1.89 12.71 0.69
C GLY A 99 2.01 12.52 -0.82
N VAL A 100 2.79 11.52 -1.27
CA VAL A 100 2.98 11.21 -2.70
C VAL A 100 2.56 9.77 -3.00
N ALA A 101 1.88 9.59 -4.13
CA ALA A 101 1.65 8.27 -4.72
C ALA A 101 2.82 7.88 -5.63
N THR A 102 3.45 6.74 -5.35
CA THR A 102 4.52 6.16 -6.16
C THR A 102 4.01 4.90 -6.84
N TRP A 103 4.29 4.76 -8.14
CA TRP A 103 3.86 3.62 -8.93
C TRP A 103 4.97 2.57 -9.01
N VAL A 104 4.62 1.31 -8.78
CA VAL A 104 5.54 0.17 -8.95
C VAL A 104 4.97 -0.74 -10.02
N SER A 105 5.64 -0.81 -11.17
CA SER A 105 5.26 -1.66 -12.30
C SER A 105 6.37 -2.61 -12.71
N ALA A 106 5.98 -3.68 -13.42
CA ALA A 106 6.90 -4.66 -14.00
C ALA A 106 7.84 -4.00 -15.02
#